data_AF-G8M0C0-F1
#
_entry.id   AF-G8M0C0-F1
#
_cell.length_a   1.000
_cell.length_b   1.000
_cell.length_c   1.000
_cell.angle_alpha   90.00
_cell.angle_beta   90.00
_cell.angle_gamma   90.00
#
_symmetry.space_group_name_H-M   'P 1'
#
loop_
_entity.id
_entity.type
_entity.pdbx_description
1 polymer ?
#
loop_
_entity_poly.entity_id
_entity_poly.type
_entity_poly.pdbx_seq_one_letter_code
_entity_poly.pdbx_strand_id
1 'polypeptide(L)'
;MYMEDKTREIIRIVLSKRCGIQYASIDNRNAIDYIKKLDIVNRLLDDLPVQYDLENYHVTIDEVNITDNMYYVITAVLEYPKCENCRKALTDAVTGLYNRNYWEQIISDVTLHPRTQNFSLILIDVDNLKEINDTYGHTAGDKAIEIVGQAIKKCIRKEDAGLRYGGDEFIILLFNQDKKAAYRVIERIRKEISELAAGQGMNIQISAGAAYYDCLRNMGDIIKMADRDLYKEKRVKKSKDKQDSKKLKHLLQEIEKLRDELNKKVTLEGKGINNEETLKLSQKLDEFITRYLIDE
;
A
#
# COMPACT_ATOMS: atom_id res chain seq x y z
N MET A 1 -27.51 -17.30 0.14
CA MET A 1 -28.42 -16.27 0.68
C MET A 1 -27.87 -15.79 2.02
N TYR A 2 -26.90 -14.87 2.00
CA TYR A 2 -26.55 -13.95 3.08
C TYR A 2 -25.78 -12.82 2.38
N MET A 3 -26.52 -11.74 2.12
CA MET A 3 -26.01 -10.49 1.56
C MET A 3 -25.54 -9.62 2.71
N GLU A 4 -24.28 -9.74 3.12
CA GLU A 4 -23.69 -8.81 4.09
C GLU A 4 -22.31 -8.38 3.60
N ASP A 5 -22.28 -7.19 3.02
CA ASP A 5 -21.62 -6.02 3.63
C ASP A 5 -21.79 -4.89 2.61
N LYS A 6 -22.84 -4.08 2.77
CA LYS A 6 -22.88 -2.73 2.22
C LYS A 6 -22.32 -1.87 3.36
N THR A 7 -21.20 -1.18 3.18
CA THR A 7 -20.84 -0.06 4.06
C THR A 7 -21.90 1.01 3.86
N ARG A 8 -22.98 0.95 4.65
CA ARG A 8 -24.06 1.93 4.63
C ARG A 8 -23.66 3.05 5.57
N GLU A 9 -23.33 4.20 5.02
CA GLU A 9 -23.26 5.41 5.81
C GLU A 9 -24.68 5.95 5.98
N ILE A 10 -25.10 6.14 7.24
CA ILE A 10 -26.45 6.59 7.59
C ILE A 10 -26.35 7.99 8.17
N ILE A 11 -26.91 8.96 7.47
CA ILE A 11 -27.01 10.34 7.92
C ILE A 11 -28.42 10.55 8.47
N ARG A 12 -28.51 11.10 9.68
CA ARG A 12 -29.77 11.43 10.35
C ARG A 12 -29.81 12.91 10.69
N ILE A 13 -30.88 13.58 10.29
CA ILE A 13 -31.12 14.98 10.60
C ILE A 13 -32.53 15.10 11.17
N VAL A 14 -32.68 15.83 12.27
CA VAL A 14 -33.97 16.17 12.86
C VAL A 14 -34.20 17.66 12.72
N LEU A 15 -35.29 18.03 12.06
CA LEU A 15 -35.71 19.42 11.88
C LEU A 15 -36.93 19.71 12.74
N SER A 16 -37.02 20.93 13.26
CA SER A 16 -38.28 21.44 13.81
C SER A 16 -39.26 21.81 12.69
N LYS A 17 -40.53 22.05 13.03
CA LYS A 17 -41.54 22.59 12.11
C LYS A 17 -41.10 23.86 11.37
N ARG A 18 -40.19 24.66 11.95
CA ARG A 18 -39.61 25.86 11.30
C ARG A 18 -38.36 25.56 10.47
N CYS A 19 -38.11 24.30 10.14
CA CYS A 19 -36.91 23.79 9.46
C CYS A 19 -35.59 24.12 10.18
N GLY A 20 -35.63 24.37 11.50
CA GLY A 20 -34.43 24.57 12.30
C GLY A 20 -33.83 23.22 12.70
N ILE A 21 -32.56 22.99 12.39
CA ILE A 21 -31.83 21.77 12.77
C ILE A 21 -31.81 21.64 14.29
N GLN A 22 -32.43 20.59 14.82
CA GLN A 22 -32.43 20.24 16.24
C GLN A 22 -31.35 19.21 16.55
N TYR A 23 -31.06 18.34 15.57
CA TYR A 23 -30.03 17.33 15.65
C TYR A 23 -29.54 16.99 14.25
N ALA A 24 -28.25 16.70 14.13
CA ALA A 24 -27.66 16.08 12.96
C ALA A 24 -26.57 15.10 13.42
N SER A 25 -26.50 13.93 12.77
CA SER A 25 -25.40 12.98 12.97
C SER A 25 -24.07 13.45 12.36
N ILE A 26 -24.12 14.55 11.60
CA ILE A 26 -23.00 15.27 10.99
C ILE A 26 -22.95 16.71 11.52
N ASP A 27 -21.88 17.47 11.25
CA ASP A 27 -21.83 18.86 11.70
C ASP A 27 -22.87 19.75 10.99
N ASN A 28 -23.25 20.85 11.65
CA ASN A 28 -24.34 21.70 11.21
C ASN A 28 -24.13 22.35 9.83
N ARG A 29 -22.88 22.62 9.40
CA ARG A 29 -22.65 23.19 8.06
C ARG A 29 -22.95 22.16 7.00
N ASN A 30 -22.41 20.95 7.17
CA ASN A 30 -22.68 19.84 6.27
C ASN A 30 -24.17 19.46 6.28
N ALA A 31 -24.84 19.46 7.43
CA ALA A 31 -26.28 19.22 7.50
C ALA A 31 -27.09 20.21 6.64
N ILE A 32 -26.74 21.50 6.64
CA ILE A 32 -27.40 22.51 5.79
C ILE A 32 -27.16 22.21 4.30
N ASP A 33 -25.94 21.84 3.93
CA ASP A 33 -25.62 21.51 2.55
C ASP A 33 -26.34 20.24 2.08
N TYR A 34 -26.47 19.23 2.95
CA TYR A 34 -27.27 18.02 2.67
C TYR A 34 -28.76 18.32 2.52
N ILE A 35 -29.34 19.17 3.38
CA ILE A 35 -30.74 19.58 3.27
C ILE A 35 -31.02 20.26 1.91
N LYS A 36 -30.07 21.08 1.43
CA LYS A 36 -30.17 21.71 0.11
C LYS A 36 -29.95 20.72 -1.02
N LYS A 37 -28.87 19.93 -0.95
CA LYS A 37 -28.47 18.97 -1.98
C LYS A 37 -29.55 17.92 -2.21
N LEU A 38 -30.13 17.40 -1.13
CA LEU A 38 -31.17 16.37 -1.18
C LEU A 38 -32.56 16.94 -1.43
N ASP A 39 -32.69 18.26 -1.60
CA ASP A 39 -33.97 18.94 -1.87
C ASP A 39 -35.03 18.75 -0.77
N ILE A 40 -34.59 18.54 0.47
CA ILE A 40 -35.46 18.16 1.61
C ILE A 40 -36.58 19.18 1.83
N VAL A 41 -36.27 20.48 1.75
CA VAL A 41 -37.23 21.55 2.06
C VAL A 41 -38.43 21.53 1.13
N ASN A 42 -38.22 21.25 -0.16
CA ASN A 42 -39.31 21.15 -1.13
C ASN A 42 -40.14 19.87 -0.90
N ARG A 43 -39.50 18.79 -0.46
CA ARG A 43 -40.15 17.50 -0.14
C ARG A 43 -40.95 17.49 1.16
N LEU A 44 -40.73 18.46 2.05
CA LEU A 44 -41.58 18.67 3.23
C LEU A 44 -42.98 19.19 2.89
N LEU A 45 -43.22 19.59 1.63
CA LEU A 45 -44.54 20.01 1.14
C LEU A 45 -45.37 18.84 0.62
N ASP A 46 -44.76 17.67 0.44
CA ASP A 46 -45.42 16.43 0.00
C ASP A 46 -46.09 15.74 1.21
N ASP A 47 -47.01 14.80 0.94
CA ASP A 47 -47.65 14.00 2.00
C ASP A 47 -46.62 13.05 2.65
N LEU A 48 -46.33 13.26 3.93
CA LEU A 48 -45.36 12.46 4.70
C LEU A 48 -45.96 11.11 5.18
N PRO A 49 -45.16 10.03 5.25
CA PRO A 49 -43.73 9.99 5.00
C PRO A 49 -43.36 9.96 3.51
N VAL A 50 -42.29 10.64 3.15
CA VAL A 50 -41.77 10.69 1.78
C VAL A 50 -40.51 9.85 1.69
N GLN A 51 -40.45 8.99 0.69
CA GLN A 51 -39.28 8.18 0.38
C GLN A 51 -38.89 8.38 -1.08
N TYR A 52 -37.60 8.59 -1.33
CA TYR A 52 -37.11 8.79 -2.68
C TYR A 52 -35.62 8.49 -2.77
N ASP A 53 -35.20 8.12 -3.97
CA ASP A 53 -33.80 7.95 -4.31
C ASP A 53 -33.29 9.22 -5.01
N LEU A 54 -32.14 9.72 -4.56
CA LEU A 54 -31.43 10.81 -5.22
C LEU A 54 -29.94 10.51 -5.28
N GLU A 55 -29.39 10.43 -6.49
CA GLU A 55 -28.03 9.96 -6.74
C GLU A 55 -27.78 8.59 -6.08
N ASN A 56 -26.89 8.54 -5.09
CA ASN A 56 -26.54 7.35 -4.32
C ASN A 56 -27.25 7.34 -2.95
N TYR A 57 -28.24 8.20 -2.70
CA TYR A 57 -28.92 8.27 -1.41
C TYR A 57 -30.33 7.71 -1.53
N HIS A 58 -30.67 6.79 -0.64
CA HIS A 58 -32.04 6.47 -0.31
C HIS A 58 -32.47 7.35 0.86
N VAL A 59 -33.38 8.29 0.62
CA VAL A 59 -33.80 9.29 1.61
C VAL A 59 -35.21 8.98 2.06
N THR A 60 -35.41 9.06 3.37
CA THR A 60 -36.72 8.95 4.02
C THR A 60 -36.93 10.18 4.89
N ILE A 61 -38.12 10.75 4.83
CA ILE A 61 -38.54 11.88 5.65
C ILE A 61 -39.83 11.47 6.36
N ASP A 62 -39.78 11.43 7.69
CA ASP A 62 -40.90 11.08 8.54
C ASP A 62 -41.32 12.27 9.41
N GLU A 63 -42.62 12.42 9.66
CA GLU A 63 -43.13 13.35 10.67
C GLU A 63 -43.27 12.62 12.02
N VAL A 64 -42.72 13.20 13.08
CA VAL A 64 -42.78 12.63 14.43
C VAL A 64 -43.20 13.70 15.43
N ASN A 65 -44.20 13.38 16.25
CA ASN A 65 -44.64 14.22 17.37
C ASN A 65 -43.94 13.77 18.66
N ILE A 66 -43.16 14.66 19.25
CA ILE A 66 -42.46 14.42 20.53
C ILE A 66 -42.88 15.52 21.50
N THR A 67 -43.50 15.15 22.62
CA THR A 67 -43.91 16.10 23.69
C THR A 67 -44.68 17.30 23.13
N ASP A 68 -45.74 17.02 22.37
CA ASP A 68 -46.61 18.01 21.71
C ASP A 68 -45.94 18.95 20.69
N ASN A 69 -44.69 18.65 20.30
CA ASN A 69 -43.96 19.36 19.25
C ASN A 69 -43.73 18.45 18.05
N MET A 70 -43.96 18.98 16.86
CA MET A 70 -43.75 18.27 15.60
C MET A 70 -42.32 18.48 15.08
N TYR A 71 -41.70 17.37 14.69
CA TYR A 71 -40.38 17.30 14.08
C TYR A 71 -40.39 16.48 12.80
N TYR A 72 -39.47 16.79 11.90
CA TYR A 72 -39.18 15.96 10.73
C TYR A 72 -37.90 15.18 10.97
N VAL A 73 -37.97 13.87 10.81
CA VAL A 73 -36.82 12.97 10.89
C VAL A 73 -36.42 12.61 9.46
N ILE A 74 -35.25 13.07 9.04
CA ILE A 74 -34.66 12.73 7.77
C ILE A 74 -33.62 11.65 8.01
N THR A 75 -33.78 10.50 7.33
CA THR A 75 -32.75 9.48 7.24
C THR A 75 -32.31 9.34 5.80
N ALA A 76 -31.07 9.71 5.51
CA ALA A 76 -30.42 9.50 4.23
C ALA A 76 -29.42 8.36 4.35
N VAL A 77 -29.64 7.29 3.60
CA VAL A 77 -28.76 6.12 3.54
C VAL A 77 -27.96 6.23 2.24
N LEU A 78 -26.64 6.37 2.35
CA LEU A 78 -25.78 6.30 1.18
C LEU A 78 -25.67 4.83 0.74
N GLU A 79 -26.28 4.54 -0.40
CA GLU A 79 -26.21 3.28 -1.10
C GLU A 79 -25.23 3.38 -2.27
N TYR A 80 -24.01 2.85 -2.09
CA TYR A 80 -23.13 2.62 -3.24
C TYR A 80 -23.74 1.51 -4.11
N PRO A 81 -24.05 1.76 -5.40
CA PRO A 81 -24.45 0.69 -6.29
C PRO A 81 -23.30 -0.32 -6.39
N LYS A 82 -23.54 -1.58 -6.02
CA LYS A 82 -22.65 -2.71 -6.33
C LYS A 82 -22.70 -2.95 -7.84
N CYS A 83 -22.00 -2.12 -8.59
CA CYS A 83 -21.72 -2.36 -9.99
C CYS A 83 -20.62 -3.42 -10.06
N GLU A 84 -21.00 -4.64 -10.47
CA GLU A 84 -20.10 -5.79 -10.59
C GLU A 84 -18.95 -5.51 -11.60
N ASN A 85 -19.21 -4.66 -12.61
CA ASN A 85 -18.20 -4.11 -13.52
C ASN A 85 -17.32 -3.02 -12.90
N CYS A 86 -17.76 -2.36 -11.84
CA CYS A 86 -17.03 -1.29 -11.19
C CYS A 86 -15.95 -1.85 -10.26
N ARG A 87 -16.15 -3.06 -9.70
CA ARG A 87 -15.06 -3.77 -9.02
C ARG A 87 -13.88 -4.00 -9.97
N LYS A 88 -14.13 -4.45 -11.21
CA LYS A 88 -13.10 -4.56 -12.25
C LYS A 88 -12.50 -3.18 -12.62
N ALA A 89 -13.33 -2.14 -12.71
CA ALA A 89 -12.88 -0.79 -13.02
C ALA A 89 -12.00 -0.15 -11.93
N LEU A 90 -12.10 -0.64 -10.69
CA LEU A 90 -11.37 -0.15 -9.51
C LEU A 90 -10.28 -1.11 -9.03
N THR A 91 -10.12 -2.27 -9.66
CA THR A 91 -9.06 -3.24 -9.35
C THR A 91 -8.03 -3.33 -10.47
N ASP A 92 -6.77 -3.48 -10.11
CA ASP A 92 -5.70 -3.83 -11.04
C ASP A 92 -5.78 -5.32 -11.42
N ALA A 93 -5.73 -5.64 -12.70
CA ALA A 93 -5.95 -7.00 -13.19
C ALA A 93 -4.83 -7.97 -12.83
N VAL A 94 -3.60 -7.48 -12.69
CA VAL A 94 -2.40 -8.29 -12.42
C VAL A 94 -2.35 -8.70 -10.95
N THR A 95 -2.53 -7.74 -10.05
CA THR A 95 -2.38 -7.93 -8.61
C THR A 95 -3.70 -8.23 -7.91
N GLY A 96 -4.81 -7.84 -8.54
CA GLY A 96 -6.15 -7.80 -7.96
C GLY A 96 -6.28 -6.86 -6.76
N LEU A 97 -5.28 -6.00 -6.49
CA LEU A 97 -5.39 -4.89 -5.56
C LEU A 97 -6.29 -3.80 -6.17
N TYR A 98 -6.62 -2.78 -5.41
CA TYR A 98 -7.26 -1.60 -5.98
C TYR A 98 -6.31 -0.87 -6.93
N ASN A 99 -6.84 -0.13 -7.89
CA ASN A 99 -6.05 0.64 -8.85
C ASN A 99 -6.07 2.14 -8.51
N ARG A 100 -5.40 2.93 -9.33
CA ARG A 100 -5.34 4.39 -9.18
C ARG A 100 -6.72 5.08 -9.18
N ASN A 101 -7.72 4.56 -9.89
CA ASN A 101 -9.06 5.18 -9.87
C ASN A 101 -9.70 5.11 -8.48
N TYR A 102 -9.45 4.02 -7.75
CA TYR A 102 -9.92 3.88 -6.37
C TYR A 102 -9.22 4.86 -5.43
N TRP A 103 -7.94 5.15 -5.67
CA TRP A 103 -7.19 6.16 -4.91
C TRP A 103 -7.80 7.55 -5.03
N GLU A 104 -8.16 7.98 -6.23
CA GLU A 104 -8.79 9.27 -6.46
C GLU A 104 -10.13 9.38 -5.74
N GLN A 105 -10.91 8.29 -5.68
CA GLN A 105 -12.15 8.23 -4.90
C GLN A 105 -11.88 8.42 -3.40
N ILE A 106 -10.92 7.68 -2.82
CA ILE A 106 -10.58 7.81 -1.40
C ILE A 106 -10.09 9.21 -1.06
N ILE A 107 -9.20 9.80 -1.86
CA ILE A 107 -8.70 11.15 -1.59
C ILE A 107 -9.85 12.16 -1.63
N SER A 108 -10.73 12.06 -2.63
CA SER A 108 -11.91 12.91 -2.73
C SER A 108 -12.75 12.79 -1.46
N ASP A 109 -13.04 11.57 -1.01
CA ASP A 109 -13.84 11.32 0.19
C ASP A 109 -13.18 11.83 1.47
N VAL A 110 -11.88 11.59 1.67
CA VAL A 110 -11.11 12.11 2.82
C VAL A 110 -11.06 13.65 2.81
N THR A 111 -11.03 14.27 1.64
CA THR A 111 -10.99 15.73 1.49
C THR A 111 -12.35 16.36 1.78
N LEU A 112 -13.43 15.72 1.32
CA LEU A 112 -14.81 16.16 1.53
C LEU A 112 -15.30 15.87 2.96
N HIS A 113 -14.82 14.78 3.56
CA HIS A 113 -15.19 14.31 4.90
C HIS A 113 -13.93 14.09 5.76
N PRO A 114 -13.22 15.17 6.16
CA PRO A 114 -11.93 15.09 6.88
C PRO A 114 -12.02 14.49 8.29
N ARG A 115 -13.23 14.11 8.73
CA ARG A 115 -13.45 13.42 9.99
C ARG A 115 -14.01 12.04 9.66
N THR A 116 -13.20 11.01 9.84
CA THR A 116 -13.70 9.78 10.46
C THR A 116 -12.64 8.82 10.96
N GLN A 117 -11.42 8.71 10.41
CA GLN A 117 -10.45 7.71 10.93
C GLN A 117 -8.99 8.16 10.81
N ASN A 118 -8.21 7.97 11.87
CA ASN A 118 -6.75 8.04 11.80
C ASN A 118 -6.27 6.90 10.89
N PHE A 119 -5.24 7.12 10.08
CA PHE A 119 -4.68 6.05 9.28
C PHE A 119 -3.17 6.20 9.12
N SER A 120 -2.51 5.09 8.81
CA SER A 120 -1.14 5.12 8.31
C SER A 120 -1.12 4.90 6.81
N LEU A 121 -0.37 5.74 6.10
CA LEU A 121 -0.07 5.61 4.69
C LEU A 121 1.29 4.92 4.53
N ILE A 122 1.36 3.89 3.70
CA ILE A 122 2.59 3.27 3.26
C ILE A 122 2.71 3.44 1.75
N LEU A 123 3.86 3.93 1.29
CA LEU A 123 4.26 3.90 -0.11
C LEU A 123 5.29 2.81 -0.29
N ILE A 124 5.15 1.97 -1.32
CA ILE A 124 6.06 0.89 -1.64
C ILE A 124 6.48 1.02 -3.10
N ASP A 125 7.74 0.73 -3.38
CA ASP A 125 8.32 0.70 -4.71
C ASP A 125 9.17 -0.56 -4.90
N VAL A 126 9.05 -1.22 -6.06
CA VAL A 126 9.82 -2.43 -6.38
C VAL A 126 11.17 -2.04 -6.96
N ASP A 127 12.24 -2.25 -6.18
CA ASP A 127 13.56 -1.68 -6.45
C ASP A 127 14.22 -2.23 -7.73
N ASN A 128 14.05 -3.53 -7.99
CA ASN A 128 14.78 -4.27 -9.02
C ASN A 128 13.89 -4.77 -10.18
N LEU A 129 12.70 -4.20 -10.36
CA LEU A 129 11.76 -4.67 -11.39
C LEU A 129 12.34 -4.58 -12.81
N LYS A 130 13.08 -3.50 -13.11
CA LYS A 130 13.73 -3.34 -14.41
C LYS A 130 14.76 -4.44 -14.66
N GLU A 131 15.57 -4.79 -13.67
CA GLU A 131 16.57 -5.85 -13.78
C GLU A 131 15.90 -7.22 -14.00
N ILE A 132 14.80 -7.50 -13.31
CA ILE A 132 14.01 -8.71 -13.53
C ILE A 132 13.46 -8.74 -14.97
N ASN A 133 12.90 -7.63 -15.46
CA ASN A 133 12.42 -7.53 -16.84
C ASN A 133 13.54 -7.73 -17.88
N ASP A 134 14.69 -7.10 -17.67
CA ASP A 134 15.82 -7.15 -18.60
C ASP A 134 16.46 -8.55 -18.62
N THR A 135 16.41 -9.29 -17.50
CA THR A 135 17.03 -10.62 -17.35
C THR A 135 16.11 -11.76 -17.76
N TYR A 136 14.83 -11.69 -17.38
CA TYR A 136 13.87 -12.80 -17.49
C TYR A 136 12.66 -12.47 -18.37
N GLY A 137 12.59 -11.26 -18.92
CA GLY A 137 11.51 -10.79 -19.77
C GLY A 137 10.31 -10.23 -19.00
N HIS A 138 9.43 -9.54 -19.71
CA HIS A 138 8.26 -8.85 -19.13
C HIS A 138 7.29 -9.78 -18.40
N THR A 139 7.12 -11.02 -18.84
CA THR A 139 6.26 -12.00 -18.15
C THR A 139 6.76 -12.30 -16.74
N ALA A 140 8.08 -12.31 -16.51
CA ALA A 140 8.65 -12.47 -15.18
C ALA A 140 8.46 -11.20 -14.33
N GLY A 141 8.53 -10.02 -14.93
CA GLY A 141 8.18 -8.76 -14.26
C GLY A 141 6.73 -8.70 -13.82
N ASP A 142 5.80 -9.11 -14.69
CA ASP A 142 4.38 -9.21 -14.34
C ASP A 142 4.19 -10.20 -13.18
N LYS A 143 4.92 -11.31 -13.17
CA LYS A 143 4.89 -12.27 -12.07
C LYS A 143 5.45 -11.69 -10.77
N ALA A 144 6.52 -10.89 -10.84
CA ALA A 144 7.07 -10.20 -9.68
C ALA A 144 6.08 -9.21 -9.08
N ILE A 145 5.40 -8.42 -9.92
CA ILE A 145 4.32 -7.52 -9.51
C ILE A 145 3.16 -8.29 -8.88
N GLU A 146 2.75 -9.41 -9.48
CA GLU A 146 1.70 -10.27 -8.92
C GLU A 146 2.07 -10.74 -7.51
N ILE A 147 3.31 -11.20 -7.29
CA ILE A 147 3.80 -11.64 -5.97
C ILE A 147 3.73 -10.53 -4.94
N VAL A 148 4.18 -9.32 -5.30
CA VAL A 148 4.08 -8.14 -4.40
C VAL A 148 2.62 -7.87 -4.04
N GLY A 149 1.72 -7.89 -5.03
CA GLY A 149 0.29 -7.72 -4.81
C GLY A 149 -0.32 -8.78 -3.89
N GLN A 150 0.04 -10.05 -4.08
CA GLN A 150 -0.40 -11.16 -3.23
C GLN A 150 0.12 -11.02 -1.79
N ALA A 151 1.39 -10.66 -1.63
CA ALA A 151 2.00 -10.43 -0.32
C ALA A 151 1.29 -9.31 0.43
N ILE A 152 1.02 -8.18 -0.22
CA ILE A 152 0.25 -7.07 0.35
C ILE A 152 -1.11 -7.56 0.84
N LYS A 153 -1.89 -8.25 -0.01
CA LYS A 153 -3.23 -8.76 0.37
C LYS A 153 -3.22 -9.67 1.58
N LYS A 154 -2.25 -10.58 1.68
CA LYS A 154 -2.13 -11.49 2.83
C LYS A 154 -1.74 -10.75 4.12
N CYS A 155 -1.06 -9.62 3.98
CA CYS A 155 -0.46 -8.88 5.08
C CYS A 155 -1.30 -7.70 5.55
N ILE A 156 -2.47 -7.42 4.97
CA ILE A 156 -3.37 -6.35 5.41
C ILE A 156 -4.70 -6.94 5.83
N ARG A 157 -5.47 -6.20 6.65
CA ARG A 157 -6.79 -6.66 7.10
C ARG A 157 -7.85 -6.35 6.05
N LYS A 158 -9.06 -6.90 6.20
CA LYS A 158 -10.17 -6.71 5.26
C LYS A 158 -10.59 -5.24 5.16
N GLU A 159 -10.48 -4.51 6.27
CA GLU A 159 -10.79 -3.09 6.37
C GLU A 159 -9.70 -2.20 5.76
N ASP A 160 -8.46 -2.66 5.67
CA ASP A 160 -7.33 -1.92 5.11
C ASP A 160 -7.39 -1.91 3.57
N ALA A 161 -6.79 -0.91 2.94
CA ALA A 161 -6.77 -0.81 1.47
C ALA A 161 -5.34 -0.96 0.94
N GLY A 162 -5.13 -1.92 0.03
CA GLY A 162 -3.92 -2.04 -0.78
C GLY A 162 -4.20 -1.65 -2.23
N LEU A 163 -3.35 -0.81 -2.80
CA LEU A 163 -3.50 -0.25 -4.14
C LEU A 163 -2.22 -0.41 -4.95
N ARG A 164 -2.35 -0.67 -6.24
CA ARG A 164 -1.29 -0.46 -7.24
C ARG A 164 -1.52 0.91 -7.89
N TYR A 165 -0.65 1.85 -7.56
CA TYR A 165 -0.77 3.24 -8.02
C TYR A 165 -0.10 3.45 -9.38
N GLY A 166 1.06 2.81 -9.59
CA GLY A 166 1.86 2.89 -10.81
C GLY A 166 2.27 1.50 -11.33
N GLY A 167 3.29 1.46 -12.20
CA GLY A 167 3.80 0.18 -12.73
C GLY A 167 4.39 -0.71 -11.63
N ASP A 168 5.20 -0.12 -10.77
CA ASP A 168 5.97 -0.71 -9.68
C ASP A 168 5.68 -0.06 -8.31
N GLU A 169 4.75 0.89 -8.29
CA GLU A 169 4.40 1.67 -7.11
C GLU A 169 3.09 1.17 -6.49
N PHE A 170 3.13 0.96 -5.17
CA PHE A 170 1.98 0.52 -4.38
C PHE A 170 1.72 1.48 -3.22
N ILE A 171 0.45 1.58 -2.85
CA ILE A 171 -0.02 2.37 -1.71
C ILE A 171 -0.80 1.46 -0.78
N ILE A 172 -0.59 1.62 0.52
CA ILE A 172 -1.40 0.93 1.55
C ILE A 172 -1.94 1.96 2.52
N LEU A 173 -3.23 1.87 2.81
CA LEU A 173 -3.91 2.58 3.89
C LEU A 173 -4.26 1.61 5.00
N LEU A 174 -3.68 1.84 6.17
CA LEU A 174 -3.98 1.08 7.39
C LEU A 174 -4.89 1.91 8.27
N PHE A 175 -6.17 1.56 8.33
CA PHE A 175 -7.15 2.34 9.08
C PHE A 175 -7.07 2.06 10.57
N ASN A 176 -7.12 3.13 11.37
CA ASN A 176 -6.98 3.13 12.82
C ASN A 176 -5.68 2.45 13.29
N GLN A 177 -4.60 2.62 12.53
CA GLN A 177 -3.27 2.07 12.86
C GLN A 177 -2.22 3.17 12.92
N ASP A 178 -1.34 3.05 13.91
CA ASP A 178 -0.24 3.98 14.13
C ASP A 178 0.96 3.71 13.22
N LYS A 179 1.93 4.63 13.23
CA LYS A 179 3.15 4.49 12.42
C LYS A 179 3.93 3.21 12.74
N LYS A 180 3.90 2.72 14.00
CA LYS A 180 4.60 1.50 14.40
C LYS A 180 3.96 0.27 13.76
N ALA A 181 2.64 0.21 13.70
CA ALA A 181 1.91 -0.82 12.99
C ALA A 181 2.24 -0.82 11.50
N ALA A 182 2.37 0.36 10.88
CA ALA A 182 2.79 0.46 9.48
C ALA A 182 4.13 -0.24 9.23
N TYR A 183 5.16 0.02 10.04
CA TYR A 183 6.44 -0.67 9.89
C TYR A 183 6.35 -2.19 10.14
N ARG A 184 5.53 -2.65 11.09
CA ARG A 184 5.32 -4.11 11.27
C ARG A 184 4.68 -4.75 10.04
N VAL A 185 3.73 -4.06 9.40
CA VAL A 185 3.11 -4.53 8.15
C VAL A 185 4.13 -4.56 7.02
N ILE A 186 4.99 -3.54 6.90
CA ILE A 186 6.07 -3.50 5.91
C ILE A 186 7.00 -4.72 6.06
N GLU A 187 7.47 -5.00 7.28
CA GLU A 187 8.34 -6.17 7.53
C GLU A 187 7.65 -7.49 7.20
N ARG A 188 6.36 -7.61 7.52
CA ARG A 188 5.58 -8.79 7.17
C ARG A 188 5.46 -8.96 5.65
N ILE A 189 5.23 -7.87 4.92
CA ILE A 189 5.18 -7.87 3.45
C ILE A 189 6.53 -8.30 2.88
N ARG A 190 7.65 -7.77 3.39
CA ARG A 190 9.00 -8.17 2.95
C ARG A 190 9.22 -9.67 3.11
N LYS A 191 8.86 -10.21 4.27
CA LYS A 191 8.99 -11.64 4.55
C LYS A 191 8.15 -12.48 3.59
N GLU A 192 6.88 -12.11 3.40
CA GLU A 192 5.97 -12.82 2.50
C GLU A 192 6.42 -12.74 1.03
N ILE A 193 6.94 -11.60 0.58
CA ILE A 193 7.55 -11.46 -0.76
C ILE A 193 8.72 -12.43 -0.90
N SER A 194 9.63 -12.47 0.08
CA SER A 194 10.80 -13.36 0.05
C SER A 194 10.39 -14.83 -0.06
N GLU A 195 9.41 -15.25 0.74
CA GLU A 195 8.89 -16.63 0.71
C GLU A 195 8.23 -16.99 -0.64
N LEU A 196 7.39 -16.10 -1.17
CA LEU A 196 6.69 -16.33 -2.44
C LEU A 196 7.66 -16.27 -3.65
N ALA A 197 8.62 -15.35 -3.63
CA ALA A 197 9.61 -15.18 -4.68
C ALA A 197 10.59 -16.35 -4.73
N ALA A 198 11.03 -16.85 -3.57
CA ALA A 198 11.90 -18.03 -3.47
C ALA A 198 11.24 -19.26 -4.12
N GLY A 199 9.94 -19.45 -3.93
CA GLY A 199 9.16 -20.52 -4.59
C GLY A 199 9.08 -20.40 -6.11
N GLN A 200 9.52 -19.29 -6.69
CA GLN A 200 9.59 -19.06 -8.15
C GLN A 200 11.04 -18.87 -8.64
N GLY A 201 12.04 -19.07 -7.77
CA GLY A 201 13.45 -18.81 -8.11
C GLY A 201 13.74 -17.34 -8.41
N MET A 202 12.94 -16.42 -7.87
CA MET A 202 13.10 -14.97 -8.06
C MET A 202 13.57 -14.31 -6.77
N ASN A 203 14.28 -13.19 -6.92
CA ASN A 203 14.60 -12.30 -5.82
C ASN A 203 13.93 -10.95 -6.07
N ILE A 204 13.00 -10.55 -5.21
CA ILE A 204 12.23 -9.31 -5.35
C ILE A 204 12.54 -8.43 -4.15
N GLN A 205 13.01 -7.21 -4.42
CA GLN A 205 13.32 -6.23 -3.40
C GLN A 205 12.35 -5.06 -3.45
N ILE A 206 11.91 -4.60 -2.27
CA ILE A 206 11.01 -3.46 -2.14
C ILE A 206 11.52 -2.43 -1.14
N SER A 207 11.45 -1.15 -1.50
CA SER A 207 11.61 -0.04 -0.57
C SER A 207 10.25 0.48 -0.12
N ALA A 208 10.13 0.91 1.14
CA ALA A 208 8.88 1.38 1.68
C ALA A 208 9.04 2.62 2.58
N GLY A 209 8.09 3.54 2.50
CA GLY A 209 8.02 4.72 3.36
C GLY A 209 6.67 4.82 4.05
N ALA A 210 6.65 5.18 5.32
CA ALA A 210 5.41 5.29 6.08
C ALA A 210 5.20 6.67 6.70
N ALA A 211 3.95 7.12 6.71
CA ALA A 211 3.50 8.30 7.42
C ALA A 211 2.19 8.04 8.15
N TYR A 212 1.96 8.77 9.25
CA TYR A 212 0.74 8.68 10.03
C TYR A 212 -0.08 9.95 9.85
N TYR A 213 -1.32 9.78 9.43
CA TYR A 213 -2.32 10.82 9.33
C TYR A 213 -3.00 11.00 10.69
N ASP A 214 -2.83 12.19 11.26
CA ASP A 214 -3.70 12.73 12.30
C ASP A 214 -4.60 13.81 11.68
N CYS A 215 -5.80 14.01 12.24
CA CYS A 215 -6.80 14.96 11.76
C CYS A 215 -6.36 16.44 11.75
N LEU A 216 -5.11 16.73 12.10
CA LEU A 216 -4.48 18.05 12.05
C LEU A 216 -3.69 18.28 10.76
N ARG A 217 -3.57 17.26 9.89
CA ARG A 217 -2.77 17.32 8.66
C ARG A 217 -3.65 17.16 7.42
N ASN A 218 -3.20 17.76 6.31
CA ASN A 218 -3.81 17.51 5.00
C ASN A 218 -3.19 16.24 4.39
N MET A 219 -3.89 15.65 3.40
CA MET A 219 -3.45 14.42 2.74
C MET A 219 -2.12 14.61 1.98
N GLY A 220 -1.90 15.78 1.38
CA GLY A 220 -0.68 16.09 0.63
C GLY A 220 0.58 16.06 1.50
N ASP A 221 0.49 16.50 2.76
CA ASP A 221 1.60 16.48 3.70
C ASP A 221 1.95 15.05 4.12
N ILE A 222 0.95 14.19 4.32
CA ILE A 222 1.16 12.77 4.64
C ILE A 222 1.84 12.03 3.49
N ILE A 223 1.42 12.28 2.24
CA ILE A 223 2.08 11.70 1.05
C ILE A 223 3.54 12.16 0.99
N LYS A 224 3.83 13.46 1.16
CA LYS A 224 5.20 13.99 1.17
C LYS A 224 6.07 13.39 2.29
N MET A 225 5.47 13.13 3.45
CA MET A 225 6.18 12.50 4.56
C MET A 225 6.53 11.04 4.27
N ALA A 226 5.59 10.27 3.70
CA ALA A 226 5.81 8.89 3.32
C ALA A 226 6.84 8.79 2.18
N ASP A 227 6.76 9.67 1.19
CA ASP A 227 7.71 9.74 0.07
C ASP A 227 9.14 10.05 0.57
N ARG A 228 9.28 10.99 1.51
CA ARG A 228 10.58 11.28 2.14
C ARG A 228 11.16 10.07 2.86
N ASP A 229 10.31 9.28 3.53
CA ASP A 229 10.72 8.07 4.24
C ASP A 229 11.16 6.98 3.26
N LEU A 230 10.39 6.78 2.18
CA LEU A 230 10.72 5.86 1.08
C LEU A 230 12.07 6.23 0.44
N TYR A 231 12.25 7.52 0.15
CA TYR A 231 13.48 8.03 -0.46
C TYR A 231 14.72 7.80 0.43
N LYS A 232 14.57 7.90 1.76
CA LYS A 232 15.65 7.59 2.70
C LYS A 232 16.04 6.12 2.60
N GLU A 233 15.07 5.22 2.55
CA GLU A 233 15.35 3.78 2.43
C GLU A 233 16.06 3.46 1.10
N LYS A 234 15.56 3.97 -0.02
CA LYS A 234 16.21 3.80 -1.34
C LYS A 234 17.66 4.26 -1.33
N ARG A 235 17.96 5.38 -0.64
CA ARG A 235 19.34 5.87 -0.50
C ARG A 235 20.23 4.93 0.29
N VAL A 236 19.73 4.37 1.39
CA VAL A 236 20.47 3.42 2.23
C VAL A 236 20.81 2.17 1.43
N LYS A 237 19.84 1.58 0.73
CA LYS A 237 20.09 0.40 -0.12
C LYS A 237 21.10 0.67 -1.22
N LYS A 238 20.92 1.75 -1.98
CA LYS A 238 21.87 2.14 -3.04
C LYS A 238 23.29 2.38 -2.51
N SER A 239 23.43 2.84 -1.28
CA SER A 239 24.75 2.99 -0.65
C SER A 239 25.38 1.63 -0.30
N LYS A 240 24.56 0.69 0.18
CA LYS A 240 24.97 -0.70 0.47
C LYS A 240 25.37 -1.43 -0.80
N ASP A 241 24.57 -1.36 -1.86
CA ASP A 241 24.86 -2.01 -3.15
C ASP A 241 26.19 -1.51 -3.77
N LYS A 242 26.46 -0.20 -3.64
CA LYS A 242 27.74 0.38 -4.07
C LYS A 242 28.92 -0.15 -3.25
N GLN A 243 28.72 -0.31 -1.94
CA GLN A 243 29.75 -0.86 -1.05
C GLN A 243 30.04 -2.32 -1.38
N ASP A 244 28.99 -3.12 -1.60
CA ASP A 244 29.10 -4.54 -1.92
C ASP A 244 29.72 -4.76 -3.31
N SER A 245 29.34 -3.96 -4.31
CA SER A 245 30.00 -3.97 -5.63
C SER A 245 31.48 -3.60 -5.55
N LYS A 246 31.86 -2.65 -4.69
CA LYS A 246 33.26 -2.29 -4.46
C LYS A 246 34.05 -3.42 -3.80
N LYS A 247 33.45 -4.07 -2.79
CA LYS A 247 34.04 -5.26 -2.14
C LYS A 247 34.26 -6.39 -3.15
N LEU A 248 33.26 -6.68 -3.99
CA LEU A 248 33.35 -7.73 -5.01
C LEU A 248 34.44 -7.44 -6.05
N LYS A 249 34.57 -6.20 -6.51
CA LYS A 249 35.66 -5.80 -7.42
C LYS A 249 37.04 -6.00 -6.80
N HIS A 250 37.20 -5.63 -5.53
CA HIS A 250 38.45 -5.85 -4.81
C HIS A 250 38.77 -7.35 -4.71
N LEU A 251 37.76 -8.17 -4.38
CA LEU A 251 37.90 -9.62 -4.28
C LEU A 251 38.35 -10.25 -5.62
N LEU A 252 37.73 -9.84 -6.73
CA LEU A 252 38.09 -10.33 -8.07
C LEU A 252 39.53 -9.97 -8.44
N GLN A 253 39.97 -8.75 -8.14
CA GLN A 253 41.36 -8.33 -8.37
C GLN A 253 42.36 -9.15 -7.55
N GLU A 254 42.02 -9.47 -6.31
CA GLU A 254 42.87 -10.27 -5.44
C GLU A 254 42.97 -11.73 -5.91
N ILE A 255 41.85 -12.30 -6.36
CA ILE A 255 41.81 -13.63 -6.99
C ILE A 255 42.64 -13.66 -8.28
N GLU A 256 42.51 -12.66 -9.15
CA GLU A 256 43.32 -12.55 -10.39
C GLU A 256 44.81 -12.49 -10.06
N LYS A 257 45.21 -11.69 -9.07
CA LYS A 257 46.60 -11.59 -8.64
C LYS A 257 47.15 -12.93 -8.13
N LEU A 258 46.38 -13.63 -7.30
CA LEU A 258 46.77 -14.96 -6.78
C LEU A 258 46.89 -15.98 -7.92
N ARG A 259 45.99 -15.94 -8.90
CA ARG A 259 46.02 -16.78 -10.10
C ARG A 259 47.28 -16.51 -10.94
N ASP A 260 47.64 -15.25 -11.14
CA ASP A 260 48.82 -14.86 -11.92
C ASP A 260 50.13 -15.26 -11.22
N GLU A 261 50.20 -15.10 -9.90
CA GLU A 261 51.33 -15.57 -9.09
C GLU A 261 51.49 -17.10 -9.18
N LEU A 262 50.37 -17.84 -9.14
CA LEU A 262 50.37 -19.29 -9.31
C LEU A 262 50.87 -19.70 -10.71
N ASN A 263 50.32 -19.10 -11.76
CA ASN A 263 50.70 -19.40 -13.15
C ASN A 263 52.18 -19.12 -13.44
N LYS A 264 52.71 -18.02 -12.88
CA LYS A 264 54.12 -17.65 -13.03
C LYS A 264 55.06 -18.64 -12.33
N LYS A 265 54.66 -19.18 -11.18
CA LYS A 265 55.45 -20.20 -10.47
C LYS A 265 55.41 -21.55 -11.18
N VAL A 266 54.24 -21.97 -11.66
CA VAL A 266 54.06 -23.21 -12.44
C VAL A 266 54.87 -23.20 -13.74
N THR A 267 55.08 -22.04 -14.37
CA THR A 267 55.89 -21.92 -15.60
C THR A 267 57.39 -21.79 -15.37
N LEU A 268 57.84 -21.29 -14.20
CA LEU A 268 59.27 -21.16 -13.86
C LEU A 268 59.85 -22.44 -13.24
N GLU A 269 59.03 -23.27 -12.59
CA GLU A 269 59.44 -24.54 -11.98
C GLU A 269 59.01 -25.72 -12.87
N GLY A 270 59.77 -25.99 -13.92
CA GLY A 270 59.55 -27.11 -14.86
C GLY A 270 59.69 -28.53 -14.28
N LYS A 271 59.46 -28.76 -12.98
CA LYS A 271 59.50 -30.09 -12.36
C LYS A 271 58.48 -30.21 -11.23
N GLY A 272 57.39 -30.93 -11.52
CA GLY A 272 56.53 -31.58 -10.54
C GLY A 272 55.83 -30.63 -9.56
N ILE A 273 54.54 -30.38 -9.78
CA ILE A 273 53.68 -29.75 -8.79
C ILE A 273 53.83 -30.52 -7.46
N ASN A 274 54.45 -29.90 -6.45
CA ASN A 274 54.52 -30.48 -5.12
C ASN A 274 53.11 -30.39 -4.51
N ASN A 275 52.42 -31.54 -4.36
CA ASN A 275 51.04 -31.64 -3.86
C ASN A 275 50.77 -30.84 -2.57
N GLU A 276 51.79 -30.63 -1.74
CA GLU A 276 51.70 -29.90 -0.48
C GLU A 276 51.51 -28.39 -0.67
N GLU A 277 52.07 -27.81 -1.73
CA GLU A 277 51.95 -26.37 -2.00
C GLU A 277 50.64 -26.04 -2.71
N THR A 278 50.17 -26.92 -3.59
CA THR A 278 48.82 -26.81 -4.19
C THR A 278 47.75 -26.93 -3.12
N LEU A 279 47.94 -27.81 -2.14
CA LEU A 279 47.05 -27.95 -1.00
C LEU A 279 47.05 -26.69 -0.12
N LYS A 280 48.21 -26.07 0.16
CA LYS A 280 48.29 -24.80 0.90
C LYS A 280 47.60 -23.65 0.17
N LEU A 281 47.67 -23.61 -1.16
CA LEU A 281 47.00 -22.58 -1.94
C LEU A 281 45.48 -22.81 -2.01
N SER A 282 45.04 -24.06 -2.18
CA SER A 282 43.62 -24.45 -2.09
C SER A 282 43.07 -24.07 -0.72
N GLN A 283 43.76 -24.42 0.37
CA GLN A 283 43.37 -24.08 1.73
C GLN A 283 43.31 -22.57 1.95
N LYS A 284 44.22 -21.78 1.38
CA LYS A 284 44.13 -20.32 1.43
C LYS A 284 42.92 -19.79 0.66
N LEU A 285 42.66 -20.32 -0.53
CA LEU A 285 41.50 -19.92 -1.34
C LEU A 285 40.20 -20.30 -0.62
N ASP A 286 40.14 -21.48 -0.02
CA ASP A 286 39.03 -21.96 0.79
C ASP A 286 38.86 -21.12 2.06
N GLU A 287 39.94 -20.76 2.76
CA GLU A 287 39.91 -19.82 3.90
C GLU A 287 39.41 -18.44 3.49
N PHE A 288 39.81 -17.93 2.31
CA PHE A 288 39.33 -16.66 1.77
C PHE A 288 37.84 -16.73 1.43
N ILE A 289 37.40 -17.77 0.71
CA ILE A 289 35.99 -17.98 0.39
C ILE A 289 35.16 -18.11 1.68
N THR A 290 35.66 -18.86 2.66
CA THR A 290 34.98 -19.09 3.95
C THR A 290 34.90 -17.81 4.79
N ARG A 291 35.97 -17.00 4.85
CA ARG A 291 35.93 -15.70 5.55
C ARG A 291 34.91 -14.74 4.95
N TYR A 292 34.71 -14.80 3.64
CA TYR A 292 33.79 -13.89 2.95
C TYR A 292 32.35 -14.41 2.89
N LEU A 293 32.11 -15.72 3.01
CA LEU A 293 30.76 -16.30 3.10
C LEU A 293 30.17 -16.27 4.53
N ILE A 294 31.00 -16.12 5.58
CA ILE A 294 30.54 -16.11 6.99
C ILE A 294 30.17 -14.70 7.49
N ASP A 295 30.46 -13.65 6.73
CA ASP A 295 30.15 -12.24 7.07
C ASP A 295 28.75 -11.75 6.58
N GLU A 296 27.86 -12.67 6.14
CA GLU A 296 26.41 -12.41 5.88
C GLU A 296 25.52 -12.69 7.11
#